data_AF-A0A4R4ZVF3-F1
#
_entry.id   AF-A0A4R4ZVF3-F1
#
_cell.length_a   1.000
_cell.length_b   1.000
_cell.length_c   1.000
_cell.angle_alpha   90.00
_cell.angle_beta   90.00
_cell.angle_gamma   90.00
#
_symmetry.space_group_name_H-M   'P 1'
#
loop_
_entity.id
_entity.type
_entity.pdbx_description
1 polymer ?
#
loop_
_entity_poly.entity_id
_entity_poly.type
_entity_poly.pdbx_seq_one_letter_code
_entity_poly.pdbx_strand_id
1 'polypeptide(L)'
;MSAGRYERFQVKRPQYLGEEHWLSIAAEVDRLHRALEAEDDSQAIGDVKCLVESVARVTLDIAGQPADPKASFDTIVGHAHELLAKQPGHHVAYESEYGKLATQASKMARNLGNVRNHFGGGHGRARQPRIRDEMVDLALDGGLIWVRWALRRLGLFSEGRPESLIRDLVEDRAMFRAGGIARRLEAANLPNLESRHQRALGVAVGQRAASGTFVIRDGGVIACLESDDTEAMWTPDYRIGLAQGLLFDPDERHTVRDQTLRDALMALDPIPECMADLEELVNRIVTSTEEGKIAADAAETSALNRFVLSRIVVRPTGEHAALRRLAAHVQPPLF
;
A
#
# COMPACT_ATOMS: atom_id res chain seq x y z
N MET A 1 27.28 29.28 -21.28
CA MET A 1 27.74 27.89 -21.10
C MET A 1 27.08 27.28 -19.86
N SER A 2 25.75 27.08 -19.80
CA SER A 2 25.08 26.78 -18.51
C SER A 2 24.05 25.64 -18.45
N ALA A 3 23.67 24.99 -19.56
CA ALA A 3 22.67 23.91 -19.49
C ALA A 3 23.25 22.54 -19.05
N GLY A 4 24.49 22.22 -19.41
CA GLY A 4 25.06 20.88 -19.20
C GLY A 4 25.61 20.57 -17.80
N ARG A 5 25.99 21.59 -17.01
CA ARG A 5 26.67 21.37 -15.72
C ARG A 5 25.74 20.77 -14.66
N TYR A 6 24.45 21.11 -14.71
CA TYR A 6 23.48 20.75 -13.67
C TYR A 6 22.46 19.70 -14.12
N GLU A 7 22.57 19.18 -15.35
CA GLU A 7 21.78 18.03 -15.83
C GLU A 7 21.98 16.81 -14.91
N ARG A 8 23.20 16.65 -14.36
CA ARG A 8 23.54 15.63 -13.36
C ARG A 8 22.79 15.76 -12.04
N PHE A 9 22.02 16.82 -11.81
CA PHE A 9 21.26 17.07 -10.57
C PHE A 9 19.74 17.03 -10.77
N GLN A 10 19.27 16.79 -11.98
CA GLN A 10 17.84 16.65 -12.25
C GLN A 10 17.24 15.44 -11.53
N VAL A 11 15.95 15.57 -11.20
CA VAL A 11 15.12 14.51 -10.64
C VAL A 11 13.86 14.36 -11.48
N LYS A 12 13.36 13.13 -11.60
CA LYS A 12 12.18 12.80 -12.42
C LYS A 12 10.96 12.59 -11.52
N ARG A 13 9.79 13.00 -12.00
CA ARG A 13 8.51 12.70 -11.33
C ARG A 13 8.33 11.19 -11.21
N PRO A 14 8.07 10.65 -10.01
CA PRO A 14 7.69 9.25 -9.84
C PRO A 14 6.37 8.95 -10.56
N GLN A 15 6.28 7.75 -11.12
CA GLN A 15 5.01 7.22 -11.62
C GLN A 15 4.02 7.11 -10.44
N TYR A 16 2.75 7.43 -10.66
CA TYR A 16 1.66 7.33 -9.65
C TYR A 16 1.71 8.31 -8.48
N LEU A 17 2.69 9.20 -8.41
CA LEU A 17 2.65 10.29 -7.44
C LEU A 17 1.60 11.34 -7.84
N GLY A 18 0.71 11.68 -6.91
CA GLY A 18 -0.30 12.73 -7.08
C GLY A 18 0.29 14.08 -7.48
N GLU A 19 -0.50 14.90 -8.17
CA GLU A 19 -0.03 16.18 -8.70
C GLU A 19 0.37 17.16 -7.60
N GLU A 20 -0.45 17.31 -6.54
CA GLU A 20 -0.17 18.23 -5.44
C GLU A 20 1.14 17.87 -4.70
N HIS A 21 1.34 16.59 -4.42
CA HIS A 21 2.59 16.08 -3.84
C HIS A 21 3.79 16.33 -4.75
N TRP A 22 3.63 16.14 -6.06
CA TRP A 22 4.71 16.44 -7.01
C TRP A 22 5.01 17.93 -7.07
N LEU A 23 4.01 18.80 -7.08
CA LEU A 23 4.21 20.26 -7.11
C LEU A 23 5.02 20.75 -5.90
N SER A 24 4.82 20.14 -4.73
CA SER A 24 5.60 20.44 -3.52
C SER A 24 7.07 20.05 -3.64
N ILE A 25 7.37 18.94 -4.33
CA ILE A 25 8.76 18.52 -4.59
C ILE A 25 9.37 19.37 -5.70
N ALA A 26 8.63 19.60 -6.79
CA ALA A 26 9.07 20.38 -7.95
C ALA A 26 9.43 21.82 -7.57
N ALA A 27 8.67 22.45 -6.67
CA ALA A 27 8.98 23.79 -6.18
C ALA A 27 10.36 23.88 -5.49
N GLU A 28 10.78 22.84 -4.76
CA GLU A 28 12.11 22.79 -4.14
C GLU A 28 13.21 22.45 -5.16
N VAL A 29 12.90 21.65 -6.20
CA VAL A 29 13.80 21.43 -7.34
C VAL A 29 14.08 22.74 -8.06
N ASP A 30 13.04 23.55 -8.32
CA ASP A 30 13.17 24.85 -8.99
C ASP A 30 13.93 25.88 -8.15
N ARG A 31 13.82 25.82 -6.81
CA ARG A 31 14.65 26.64 -5.90
C ARG A 31 16.12 26.25 -6.02
N LEU A 32 16.42 24.96 -5.93
CA LEU A 32 17.78 24.45 -6.09
C LEU A 32 18.38 24.83 -7.44
N HIS A 33 17.64 24.68 -8.54
CA HIS A 33 18.13 25.09 -9.85
C HIS A 33 18.47 26.59 -9.90
N ARG A 34 17.61 27.46 -9.36
CA ARG A 34 17.90 28.91 -9.32
C ARG A 34 19.13 29.24 -8.49
N ALA A 35 19.36 28.56 -7.37
CA ALA A 35 20.57 28.76 -6.57
C ALA A 35 21.85 28.34 -7.32
N LEU A 36 21.79 27.23 -8.05
CA LEU A 36 22.89 26.75 -8.88
C LEU A 36 23.17 27.67 -10.07
N GLU A 37 22.13 28.18 -10.74
CA GLU A 37 22.25 29.15 -11.83
C GLU A 37 22.83 30.49 -11.36
N ALA A 38 22.52 30.88 -10.12
CA ALA A 38 23.05 32.09 -9.49
C ALA A 38 24.46 31.91 -8.91
N GLU A 39 25.03 30.70 -8.97
CA GLU A 39 26.30 30.34 -8.32
C GLU A 39 26.31 30.67 -6.81
N ASP A 40 25.14 30.57 -6.14
CA ASP A 40 24.99 30.78 -4.70
C ASP A 40 25.16 29.45 -3.96
N ASP A 41 26.40 29.10 -3.66
CA ASP A 41 26.80 27.87 -2.97
C ASP A 41 26.09 27.67 -1.62
N SER A 42 25.92 28.76 -0.87
CA SER A 42 25.31 28.73 0.47
C SER A 42 23.82 28.44 0.39
N GLN A 43 23.15 29.03 -0.61
CA GLN A 43 21.76 28.77 -0.91
C GLN A 43 21.56 27.37 -1.49
N ALA A 44 22.44 26.91 -2.38
CA ALA A 44 22.37 25.56 -2.96
C ALA A 44 22.43 24.46 -1.89
N ILE A 45 23.29 24.60 -0.88
CA ILE A 45 23.35 23.71 0.29
C ILE A 45 22.03 23.75 1.09
N GLY A 46 21.42 24.93 1.23
CA GLY A 46 20.12 25.09 1.86
C GLY A 46 19.01 24.39 1.09
N ASP A 47 18.96 24.61 -0.23
CA ASP A 47 17.88 24.14 -1.10
C ASP A 47 17.93 22.62 -1.30
N VAL A 48 19.11 21.99 -1.37
CA VAL A 48 19.19 20.52 -1.42
C VAL A 48 18.67 19.87 -0.13
N LYS A 49 18.90 20.50 1.03
CA LYS A 49 18.31 20.06 2.31
C LYS A 49 16.79 20.21 2.29
N CYS A 50 16.28 21.32 1.76
CA CYS A 50 14.84 21.54 1.61
C CYS A 50 14.20 20.52 0.66
N LEU A 51 14.86 20.17 -0.44
CA LEU A 51 14.41 19.14 -1.36
C LEU A 51 14.33 17.75 -0.67
N VAL A 52 15.37 17.36 0.06
CA VAL A 52 15.37 16.11 0.86
C VAL A 52 14.21 16.11 1.85
N GLU A 53 14.00 17.22 2.57
CA GLU A 53 12.91 17.34 3.54
C GLU A 53 11.53 17.29 2.88
N SER A 54 11.35 17.93 1.73
CA SER A 54 10.09 17.93 0.97
C SER A 54 9.70 16.51 0.55
N VAL A 55 10.64 15.74 0.00
CA VAL A 55 10.40 14.32 -0.34
C VAL A 55 10.04 13.50 0.89
N ALA A 56 10.73 13.71 2.01
CA ALA A 56 10.43 13.00 3.26
C ALA A 56 9.05 13.37 3.83
N ARG A 57 8.68 14.65 3.83
CA ARG A 57 7.37 15.12 4.29
C ARG A 57 6.23 14.60 3.41
N VAL A 58 6.39 14.60 2.08
CA VAL A 58 5.43 14.00 1.16
C VAL A 58 5.27 12.50 1.44
N THR A 59 6.38 11.79 1.69
CA THR A 59 6.32 10.36 2.04
C THR A 59 5.47 10.12 3.29
N LEU A 60 5.68 10.93 4.33
CA LEU A 60 4.96 10.82 5.61
C LEU A 60 3.49 11.22 5.49
N ASP A 61 3.18 12.26 4.70
CA ASP A 61 1.80 12.66 4.40
C ASP A 61 1.04 11.55 3.67
N ILE A 62 1.66 10.94 2.66
CA ILE A 62 1.10 9.80 1.93
C ILE A 62 0.89 8.59 2.86
N ALA A 63 1.74 8.42 3.86
CA ALA A 63 1.58 7.38 4.88
C ALA A 63 0.44 7.67 5.89
N GLY A 64 -0.26 8.81 5.78
CA GLY A 64 -1.29 9.23 6.73
C GLY A 64 -0.71 9.71 8.07
N GLN A 65 0.60 9.99 8.11
CA GLN A 65 1.35 10.36 9.32
C GLN A 65 2.14 11.64 9.07
N PRO A 66 1.48 12.77 8.75
CA PRO A 66 2.18 14.00 8.38
C PRO A 66 3.14 14.43 9.49
N ALA A 67 4.35 14.83 9.08
CA ALA A 67 5.40 15.21 10.02
C ALA A 67 4.97 16.39 10.92
N ASP A 68 5.20 16.25 12.23
CA ASP A 68 5.04 17.37 13.18
C ASP A 68 5.87 18.57 12.69
N PRO A 69 5.29 19.79 12.63
CA PRO A 69 6.01 21.01 12.29
C PRO A 69 7.30 21.23 13.11
N LYS A 70 7.37 20.69 14.33
CA LYS A 70 8.53 20.78 15.25
C LYS A 70 9.48 19.59 15.15
N ALA A 71 9.16 18.55 14.39
CA ALA A 71 10.05 17.41 14.22
C ALA A 71 11.37 17.85 13.57
N SER A 72 12.46 17.25 14.04
CA SER A 72 13.78 17.55 13.49
C SER A 72 13.91 17.00 12.07
N PHE A 73 14.71 17.66 11.23
CA PHE A 73 15.03 17.18 9.88
C PHE A 73 15.53 15.72 9.88
N ASP A 74 16.40 15.39 10.83
CA ASP A 74 16.97 14.05 10.98
C ASP A 74 15.89 12.99 11.24
N THR A 75 14.94 13.30 12.13
CA THR A 75 13.80 12.44 12.46
C THR A 75 12.88 12.24 11.25
N ILE A 76 12.54 13.32 10.53
CA ILE A 76 11.65 13.30 9.38
C ILE A 76 12.22 12.42 8.26
N VAL A 77 13.49 12.64 7.90
CA VAL A 77 14.16 11.88 6.83
C VAL A 77 14.38 10.43 7.24
N GLY A 78 14.73 10.19 8.52
CA GLY A 78 14.86 8.84 9.07
C GLY A 78 13.58 8.03 8.94
N HIS A 79 12.45 8.58 9.41
CA HIS A 79 11.17 7.90 9.37
C HIS A 79 10.67 7.65 7.92
N ALA A 80 10.79 8.65 7.04
CA ALA A 80 10.47 8.48 5.63
C ALA A 80 11.32 7.38 4.96
N HIS A 81 12.62 7.31 5.30
CA HIS A 81 13.50 6.26 4.79
C HIS A 81 13.06 4.86 5.27
N GLU A 82 12.70 4.70 6.54
CA GLU A 82 12.25 3.43 7.09
C GLU A 82 10.99 2.91 6.39
N LEU A 83 10.03 3.78 6.08
CA LEU A 83 8.83 3.44 5.33
C LEU A 83 9.17 3.01 3.89
N LEU A 84 9.98 3.80 3.18
CA LEU A 84 10.34 3.51 1.79
C LEU A 84 11.27 2.29 1.66
N ALA A 85 12.11 2.01 2.67
CA ALA A 85 13.02 0.87 2.66
C ALA A 85 12.26 -0.47 2.67
N LYS A 86 11.08 -0.50 3.30
CA LYS A 86 10.20 -1.67 3.36
C LYS A 86 9.27 -1.79 2.15
N GLN A 87 9.33 -0.88 1.18
CA GLN A 87 8.45 -0.92 0.02
C GLN A 87 8.81 -2.11 -0.90
N PRO A 88 7.91 -3.08 -1.12
CA PRO A 88 8.10 -4.15 -2.07
C PRO A 88 7.94 -3.66 -3.52
N GLY A 89 8.43 -4.47 -4.45
CA GLY A 89 8.19 -4.32 -5.89
C GLY A 89 9.31 -4.92 -6.74
N HIS A 90 8.94 -5.61 -7.82
CA HIS A 90 9.86 -6.25 -8.77
C HIS A 90 10.93 -5.34 -9.40
N HIS A 91 10.72 -4.02 -9.40
CA HIS A 91 11.70 -3.03 -9.91
C HIS A 91 12.57 -2.39 -8.83
N VAL A 92 12.42 -2.78 -7.56
CA VAL A 92 13.14 -2.21 -6.44
C VAL A 92 13.94 -3.27 -5.69
N ALA A 93 15.18 -2.94 -5.35
CA ALA A 93 15.99 -3.81 -4.51
C ALA A 93 15.43 -3.85 -3.08
N TYR A 94 14.71 -4.92 -2.74
CA TYR A 94 14.24 -5.23 -1.39
C TYR A 94 15.33 -6.02 -0.62
N GLU A 95 15.44 -5.81 0.69
CA GLU A 95 16.31 -6.54 1.64
C GLU A 95 17.60 -7.18 1.06
N SER A 96 18.56 -6.34 0.65
CA SER A 96 19.81 -6.77 0.00
C SER A 96 20.98 -5.84 0.36
N GLU A 97 22.20 -6.15 -0.11
CA GLU A 97 23.35 -5.23 0.01
C GLU A 97 23.04 -3.82 -0.53
N TYR A 98 22.13 -3.70 -1.50
CA TYR A 98 21.63 -2.42 -1.99
C TYR A 98 20.76 -1.67 -0.98
N GLY A 99 20.09 -2.38 -0.07
CA GLY A 99 19.40 -1.79 1.08
C GLY A 99 20.39 -1.10 2.02
N LYS A 100 21.56 -1.70 2.27
CA LYS A 100 22.62 -1.06 3.06
C LYS A 100 23.13 0.22 2.38
N LEU A 101 23.30 0.21 1.05
CA LEU A 101 23.66 1.42 0.30
C LEU A 101 22.60 2.52 0.45
N ALA A 102 21.32 2.17 0.42
CA ALA A 102 20.23 3.11 0.67
C ALA A 102 20.27 3.69 2.09
N THR A 103 20.57 2.88 3.09
CA THR A 103 20.75 3.35 4.47
C THR A 103 21.95 4.30 4.59
N GLN A 104 23.06 4.04 3.90
CA GLN A 104 24.18 5.00 3.86
C GLN A 104 23.81 6.29 3.14
N ALA A 105 23.05 6.23 2.05
CA ALA A 105 22.49 7.41 1.39
C ALA A 105 21.62 8.24 2.34
N SER A 106 20.75 7.58 3.12
CA SER A 106 19.93 8.25 4.14
C SER A 106 20.78 8.96 5.19
N LYS A 107 21.85 8.32 5.68
CA LYS A 107 22.80 8.95 6.62
C LYS A 107 23.50 10.16 6.00
N MET A 108 23.92 10.09 4.74
CA MET A 108 24.50 11.23 4.03
C MET A 108 23.50 12.39 3.91
N ALA A 109 22.26 12.11 3.51
CA ALA A 109 21.21 13.11 3.39
C ALA A 109 20.84 13.75 4.75
N ARG A 110 20.75 12.95 5.82
CA ARG A 110 20.49 13.44 7.19
C ARG A 110 21.59 14.37 7.70
N ASN A 111 22.85 14.14 7.33
CA ASN A 111 23.96 15.01 7.66
C ASN A 111 23.84 16.42 7.05
N LEU A 112 23.02 16.62 6.01
CA LEU A 112 22.80 17.95 5.43
C LEU A 112 22.20 18.95 6.41
N GLY A 113 21.47 18.49 7.43
CA GLY A 113 21.01 19.36 8.51
C GLY A 113 22.19 20.05 9.21
N ASN A 114 23.22 19.28 9.55
CA ASN A 114 24.44 19.79 10.16
C ASN A 114 25.25 20.64 9.17
N VAL A 115 25.39 20.20 7.92
CA VAL A 115 26.12 20.95 6.89
C VAL A 115 25.48 22.33 6.66
N ARG A 116 24.15 22.38 6.48
CA ARG A 116 23.41 23.64 6.32
C ARG A 116 23.57 24.55 7.53
N ASN A 117 23.52 24.00 8.75
CA ASN A 117 23.68 24.78 9.97
C ASN A 117 25.09 25.41 10.09
N HIS A 118 26.12 24.78 9.53
CA HIS A 118 27.48 25.32 9.55
C HIS A 118 27.82 26.20 8.34
N PHE A 119 27.31 25.87 7.16
CA PHE A 119 27.77 26.43 5.88
C PHE A 119 26.68 27.07 5.02
N GLY A 120 25.40 26.80 5.25
CA GLY A 120 24.31 27.29 4.39
C GLY A 120 23.75 28.67 4.76
N GLY A 121 22.80 29.12 3.93
CA GLY A 121 22.04 30.37 4.07
C GLY A 121 21.18 30.38 5.33
N GLY A 122 21.68 30.97 6.40
CA GLY A 122 20.97 31.17 7.67
C GLY A 122 20.21 32.51 7.72
N HIS A 123 19.58 32.83 8.85
CA HIS A 123 18.83 34.08 9.11
C HIS A 123 19.72 35.33 9.24
N GLY A 124 20.70 35.51 8.34
CA GLY A 124 21.73 36.53 8.44
C GLY A 124 22.86 36.07 9.34
N ARG A 125 24.03 35.81 8.74
CA ARG A 125 25.26 35.54 9.49
C ARG A 125 26.09 36.80 9.58
N ALA A 126 26.71 37.03 10.74
CA ALA A 126 27.69 38.10 10.91
C ALA A 126 28.90 37.94 9.97
N ARG A 127 29.20 36.71 9.54
CA ARG A 127 30.24 36.38 8.55
C ARG A 127 29.78 35.23 7.65
N GLN A 128 30.01 35.38 6.35
CA GLN A 128 29.83 34.31 5.37
C GLN A 128 30.89 33.22 5.61
N PRO A 129 30.51 31.94 5.75
CA PRO A 129 31.47 30.85 5.83
C PRO A 129 32.21 30.72 4.49
N ARG A 130 33.50 30.36 4.53
CA ARG A 130 34.23 30.04 3.30
C ARG A 130 33.82 28.65 2.83
N ILE A 131 33.15 28.59 1.69
CA ILE A 131 32.72 27.34 1.05
C ILE A 131 33.72 27.02 -0.07
N ARG A 132 34.08 25.75 -0.22
CA ARG A 132 34.88 25.24 -1.34
C ARG A 132 33.96 24.51 -2.30
N ASP A 133 34.25 24.54 -3.59
CA ASP A 133 33.46 23.86 -4.63
C ASP A 133 33.16 22.39 -4.29
N GLU A 134 34.17 21.66 -3.79
CA GLU A 134 34.01 20.26 -3.35
C GLU A 134 32.96 20.08 -2.24
N MET A 135 32.80 21.06 -1.35
CA MET A 135 31.81 20.99 -0.26
C MET A 135 30.39 21.09 -0.80
N VAL A 136 30.19 21.89 -1.84
CA VAL A 136 28.89 22.03 -2.52
C VAL A 136 28.59 20.75 -3.27
N ASP A 137 29.52 20.28 -4.09
CA ASP A 137 29.37 19.05 -4.87
C ASP A 137 29.06 17.85 -3.97
N LEU A 138 29.79 17.67 -2.85
CA LEU A 138 29.56 16.57 -1.92
C LEU A 138 28.20 16.67 -1.20
N ALA A 139 27.74 17.88 -0.88
CA ALA A 139 26.42 18.09 -0.30
C ALA A 139 25.30 17.76 -1.31
N LEU A 140 25.45 18.21 -2.55
CA LEU A 140 24.51 17.91 -3.64
C LEU A 140 24.44 16.42 -3.91
N ASP A 141 25.58 15.75 -4.08
CA ASP A 141 25.65 14.31 -4.34
C ASP A 141 25.04 13.52 -3.18
N GLY A 142 25.38 13.84 -1.93
CA GLY A 142 24.84 13.18 -0.74
C GLY A 142 23.32 13.28 -0.65
N GLY A 143 22.76 14.47 -0.88
CA GLY A 143 21.31 14.68 -0.86
C GLY A 143 20.60 14.02 -2.04
N LEU A 144 21.12 14.20 -3.25
CA LEU A 144 20.46 13.75 -4.48
C LEU A 144 20.52 12.23 -4.66
N ILE A 145 21.55 11.54 -4.15
CA ILE A 145 21.56 10.07 -4.13
C ILE A 145 20.34 9.54 -3.36
N TRP A 146 20.07 10.08 -2.18
CA TRP A 146 18.90 9.67 -1.40
C TRP A 146 17.59 10.10 -2.04
N VAL A 147 17.47 11.36 -2.52
CA VAL A 147 16.26 11.84 -3.21
C VAL A 147 15.89 10.95 -4.39
N ARG A 148 16.87 10.62 -5.24
CA ARG A 148 16.64 9.74 -6.40
C ARG A 148 16.23 8.33 -6.00
N TRP A 149 16.83 7.80 -4.94
CA TRP A 149 16.44 6.52 -4.38
C TRP A 149 15.00 6.55 -3.84
N ALA A 150 14.67 7.59 -3.08
CA ALA A 150 13.36 7.76 -2.46
C ALA A 150 12.27 7.95 -3.52
N LEU A 151 12.48 8.82 -4.51
CA LEU A 151 11.53 9.09 -5.59
C LEU A 151 11.18 7.83 -6.40
N ARG A 152 12.15 6.95 -6.69
CA ARG A 152 11.86 5.67 -7.37
C ARG A 152 10.89 4.77 -6.59
N ARG A 153 10.92 4.84 -5.26
CA ARG A 153 10.04 4.06 -4.37
C ARG A 153 8.74 4.77 -4.07
N LEU A 154 8.80 6.10 -3.97
CA LEU A 154 7.66 6.92 -3.62
C LEU A 154 6.48 6.67 -4.56
N GLY A 155 6.73 6.48 -5.86
CA GLY A 155 5.67 6.13 -6.80
C GLY A 155 4.90 4.86 -6.46
N LEU A 156 5.62 3.76 -6.20
CA LEU A 156 5.02 2.49 -5.76
C LEU A 156 4.37 2.63 -4.38
N PHE A 157 5.03 3.36 -3.48
CA PHE A 157 4.54 3.62 -2.13
C PHE A 157 3.20 4.37 -2.15
N SER A 158 3.06 5.39 -3.00
CA SER A 158 1.81 6.14 -3.22
C SER A 158 0.70 5.24 -3.76
N GLU A 159 1.04 4.44 -4.76
CA GLU A 159 0.07 3.59 -5.44
C GLU A 159 -0.51 2.47 -4.56
N GLY A 160 0.32 1.94 -3.66
CA GLY A 160 -0.06 0.89 -2.71
C GLY A 160 -0.85 1.40 -1.50
N ARG A 161 -1.12 2.69 -1.36
CA ARG A 161 -1.83 3.19 -0.17
C ARG A 161 -3.25 2.61 -0.08
N PRO A 162 -3.63 1.99 1.06
CA PRO A 162 -4.93 1.34 1.22
C PRO A 162 -6.11 2.25 0.89
N GLU A 163 -6.11 3.48 1.38
CA GLU A 163 -7.21 4.42 1.22
C GLU A 163 -7.45 4.78 -0.24
N SER A 164 -6.38 5.03 -0.99
CA SER A 164 -6.47 5.30 -2.43
C SER A 164 -6.96 4.08 -3.20
N LEU A 165 -6.46 2.89 -2.87
CA LEU A 165 -6.87 1.65 -3.55
C LEU A 165 -8.33 1.28 -3.23
N ILE A 166 -8.78 1.44 -1.99
CA ILE A 166 -10.17 1.22 -1.58
C ILE A 166 -11.09 2.19 -2.34
N ARG A 167 -10.74 3.48 -2.38
CA ARG A 167 -11.50 4.48 -3.15
C ARG A 167 -11.64 4.08 -4.61
N ASP A 168 -10.53 3.70 -5.25
CA ASP A 168 -10.54 3.30 -6.66
C ASP A 168 -11.37 2.02 -6.92
N LEU A 169 -11.39 1.09 -5.97
CA LEU A 169 -12.14 -0.16 -6.08
C LEU A 169 -13.65 0.06 -5.90
N VAL A 170 -14.03 0.87 -4.91
CA VAL A 170 -15.42 0.95 -4.42
C VAL A 170 -16.11 2.25 -4.81
N GLU A 171 -15.50 3.39 -4.48
CA GLU A 171 -16.09 4.73 -4.61
C GLU A 171 -16.02 5.23 -6.06
N ASP A 172 -14.81 5.39 -6.58
CA ASP A 172 -14.56 5.96 -7.92
C ASP A 172 -14.76 4.93 -9.03
N ARG A 173 -14.76 3.63 -8.68
CA ARG A 173 -14.90 2.51 -9.61
C ARG A 173 -13.95 2.62 -10.80
N ALA A 174 -12.69 2.95 -10.51
CA ALA A 174 -11.65 3.17 -11.50
C ALA A 174 -11.50 1.98 -12.46
N MET A 175 -10.99 2.27 -13.67
CA MET A 175 -10.75 1.25 -14.68
C MET A 175 -9.43 0.52 -14.38
N PHE A 176 -9.50 -0.80 -14.20
CA PHE A 176 -8.34 -1.66 -14.03
C PHE A 176 -8.03 -2.41 -15.32
N ARG A 177 -6.73 -2.52 -15.64
CA ARG A 177 -6.24 -3.41 -16.71
C ARG A 177 -5.70 -4.70 -16.08
N ALA A 178 -5.52 -5.74 -16.90
CA ALA A 178 -4.92 -7.00 -16.48
C ALA A 178 -3.58 -6.75 -15.73
N GLY A 179 -3.38 -7.45 -14.61
CA GLY A 179 -2.22 -7.28 -13.73
C GLY A 179 -2.22 -6.00 -12.87
N GLY A 180 -3.14 -5.06 -13.11
CA GLY A 180 -3.20 -3.78 -12.39
C GLY A 180 -3.46 -3.95 -10.90
N ILE A 181 -4.41 -4.82 -10.52
CA ILE A 181 -4.74 -5.07 -9.11
C ILE A 181 -3.63 -5.81 -8.38
N ALA A 182 -3.05 -6.85 -8.99
CA ALA A 182 -1.98 -7.65 -8.39
C ALA A 182 -0.78 -6.77 -8.03
N ARG A 183 -0.38 -5.89 -8.95
CA ARG A 183 0.69 -4.92 -8.74
C ARG A 183 0.37 -3.91 -7.62
N ARG A 184 -0.88 -3.46 -7.50
CA ARG A 184 -1.28 -2.53 -6.42
C ARG A 184 -1.35 -3.21 -5.06
N LEU A 185 -1.79 -4.47 -5.00
CA LEU A 185 -1.79 -5.28 -3.77
C LEU A 185 -0.36 -5.62 -3.34
N GLU A 186 0.53 -5.94 -4.27
CA GLU A 186 1.98 -6.08 -4.01
C GLU A 186 2.51 -4.77 -3.42
N ALA A 187 2.27 -3.64 -4.08
CA ALA A 187 2.71 -2.34 -3.62
C ALA A 187 2.12 -1.94 -2.26
N ALA A 188 0.92 -2.42 -1.91
CA ALA A 188 0.29 -2.16 -0.62
C ALA A 188 1.02 -2.81 0.55
N ASN A 189 1.84 -3.84 0.31
CA ASN A 189 2.64 -4.52 1.32
C ASN A 189 1.77 -4.98 2.50
N LEU A 190 0.72 -5.77 2.19
CA LEU A 190 -0.29 -6.22 3.14
C LEU A 190 0.29 -6.67 4.50
N PRO A 191 1.38 -7.47 4.59
CA PRO A 191 1.94 -7.91 5.88
C PRO A 191 2.41 -6.78 6.80
N ASN A 192 2.77 -5.63 6.25
CA ASN A 192 3.27 -4.48 7.01
C ASN A 192 2.19 -3.42 7.28
N LEU A 193 0.94 -3.65 6.86
CA LEU A 193 -0.18 -2.78 7.18
C LEU A 193 -0.80 -3.16 8.53
N GLU A 194 -1.50 -2.21 9.17
CA GLU A 194 -2.38 -2.53 10.29
C GLU A 194 -3.51 -3.48 9.85
N SER A 195 -3.88 -4.44 10.69
CA SER A 195 -4.95 -5.42 10.44
C SER A 195 -6.23 -4.82 9.87
N ARG A 196 -6.65 -3.66 10.39
CA ARG A 196 -7.86 -2.96 9.90
C ARG A 196 -7.76 -2.56 8.42
N HIS A 197 -6.58 -2.16 7.94
CA HIS A 197 -6.36 -1.78 6.55
C HIS A 197 -6.22 -3.00 5.64
N GLN A 198 -5.57 -4.06 6.13
CA GLN A 198 -5.53 -5.35 5.43
C GLN A 198 -6.94 -5.87 5.16
N ARG A 199 -7.79 -5.85 6.20
CA ARG A 199 -9.18 -6.27 6.14
C ARG A 199 -10.02 -5.38 5.22
N ALA A 200 -9.93 -4.07 5.37
CA ALA A 200 -10.65 -3.13 4.51
C ALA A 200 -10.30 -3.30 3.03
N LEU A 201 -9.03 -3.57 2.70
CA LEU A 201 -8.60 -3.90 1.34
C LEU A 201 -9.21 -5.20 0.84
N GLY A 202 -9.24 -6.25 1.67
CA GLY A 202 -9.93 -7.50 1.36
C GLY A 202 -11.39 -7.27 1.01
N VAL A 203 -12.11 -6.51 1.86
CA VAL A 203 -13.52 -6.17 1.64
C VAL A 203 -13.71 -5.45 0.30
N ALA A 204 -12.92 -4.41 0.04
CA ALA A 204 -13.02 -3.63 -1.19
C ALA A 204 -12.76 -4.47 -2.45
N VAL A 205 -11.76 -5.37 -2.42
CA VAL A 205 -11.48 -6.29 -3.54
C VAL A 205 -12.63 -7.26 -3.73
N GLY A 206 -13.14 -7.87 -2.65
CA GLY A 206 -14.26 -8.80 -2.68
C GLY A 206 -15.51 -8.17 -3.28
N GLN A 207 -15.87 -6.97 -2.81
CA GLN A 207 -17.04 -6.22 -3.29
C GLN A 207 -16.92 -5.89 -4.78
N ARG A 208 -15.75 -5.42 -5.21
CA ARG A 208 -15.50 -5.09 -6.62
C ARG A 208 -15.51 -6.34 -7.50
N ALA A 209 -14.96 -7.46 -7.04
CA ALA A 209 -15.02 -8.74 -7.75
C ALA A 209 -16.46 -9.26 -7.86
N ALA A 210 -17.23 -9.23 -6.77
CA ALA A 210 -18.64 -9.66 -6.72
C ALA A 210 -19.53 -8.81 -7.64
N SER A 211 -19.18 -7.55 -7.88
CA SER A 211 -19.85 -6.68 -8.86
C SER A 211 -19.61 -7.03 -10.33
N GLY A 212 -18.86 -8.11 -10.62
CA GLY A 212 -18.63 -8.64 -11.97
C GLY A 212 -17.36 -8.12 -12.66
N THR A 213 -16.41 -7.56 -11.92
CA THR A 213 -15.15 -7.06 -12.52
C THR A 213 -14.11 -8.18 -12.63
N PHE A 214 -14.08 -8.87 -13.78
CA PHE A 214 -13.22 -10.05 -14.04
C PHE A 214 -11.73 -9.83 -13.70
N VAL A 215 -11.13 -8.71 -14.11
CA VAL A 215 -9.71 -8.43 -13.84
C VAL A 215 -9.38 -8.30 -12.35
N ILE A 216 -10.35 -7.87 -11.53
CA ILE A 216 -10.20 -7.80 -10.07
C ILE A 216 -10.35 -9.18 -9.46
N ARG A 217 -11.31 -9.97 -9.96
CA ARG A 217 -11.48 -11.36 -9.55
C ARG A 217 -10.20 -12.17 -9.80
N ASP A 218 -9.63 -12.10 -11.00
CA ASP A 218 -8.43 -12.88 -11.35
C ASP A 218 -7.25 -12.52 -10.46
N GLY A 219 -6.92 -11.22 -10.35
CA GLY A 219 -5.72 -10.77 -9.66
C GLY A 219 -5.84 -10.57 -8.14
N GLY A 220 -7.06 -10.57 -7.58
CA GLY A 220 -7.30 -10.32 -6.16
C GLY A 220 -8.06 -11.44 -5.43
N VAL A 221 -8.92 -12.19 -6.13
CA VAL A 221 -9.63 -13.33 -5.54
C VAL A 221 -8.92 -14.62 -5.91
N ILE A 222 -8.86 -14.98 -7.19
CA ILE A 222 -8.31 -16.27 -7.65
C ILE A 222 -6.85 -16.42 -7.23
N ALA A 223 -6.02 -15.39 -7.43
CA ALA A 223 -4.63 -15.39 -6.99
C ALA A 223 -4.46 -15.63 -5.46
N CYS A 224 -5.43 -15.18 -4.65
CA CYS A 224 -5.45 -15.42 -3.20
C CYS A 224 -5.91 -16.84 -2.86
N LEU A 225 -6.89 -17.37 -3.60
CA LEU A 225 -7.42 -18.73 -3.40
C LEU A 225 -6.44 -19.82 -3.83
N GLU A 226 -5.58 -19.55 -4.81
CA GLU A 226 -4.55 -20.50 -5.30
C GLU A 226 -3.32 -20.58 -4.41
N SER A 227 -3.27 -19.78 -3.34
CA SER A 227 -2.13 -19.69 -2.43
C SER A 227 -2.55 -20.05 -1.01
N ASP A 228 -1.75 -20.86 -0.32
CA ASP A 228 -1.90 -21.13 1.12
C ASP A 228 -1.07 -20.17 1.99
N ASP A 229 -0.28 -19.29 1.38
CA ASP A 229 0.50 -18.28 2.09
C ASP A 229 -0.41 -17.34 2.91
N THR A 230 -0.11 -17.21 4.20
CA THR A 230 -0.77 -16.28 5.12
C THR A 230 0.19 -15.23 5.71
N GLU A 231 1.47 -15.25 5.31
CA GLU A 231 2.49 -14.39 5.91
C GLU A 231 3.09 -13.40 4.91
N ALA A 232 3.33 -13.80 3.65
CA ALA A 232 4.10 -12.99 2.70
C ALA A 232 3.24 -12.05 1.84
N MET A 233 2.02 -12.46 1.47
CA MET A 233 1.11 -11.62 0.68
C MET A 233 -0.33 -11.66 1.17
N TRP A 234 -0.91 -12.84 1.35
CA TRP A 234 -2.35 -13.01 1.59
C TRP A 234 -2.67 -13.19 3.07
N THR A 235 -2.54 -12.12 3.84
CA THR A 235 -2.70 -12.14 5.29
C THR A 235 -4.09 -12.62 5.74
N PRO A 236 -4.23 -13.17 6.96
CA PRO A 236 -5.53 -13.62 7.48
C PRO A 236 -6.59 -12.52 7.45
N ASP A 237 -6.24 -11.30 7.87
CA ASP A 237 -7.17 -10.17 7.87
C ASP A 237 -7.65 -9.80 6.46
N TYR A 238 -6.75 -9.83 5.45
CA TYR A 238 -7.14 -9.64 4.06
C TYR A 238 -8.12 -10.72 3.59
N ARG A 239 -7.84 -12.00 3.88
CA ARG A 239 -8.69 -13.13 3.51
C ARG A 239 -10.08 -13.07 4.14
N ILE A 240 -10.15 -12.71 5.43
CA ILE A 240 -11.43 -12.51 6.13
C ILE A 240 -12.21 -11.35 5.49
N GLY A 241 -11.52 -10.23 5.23
CA GLY A 241 -12.13 -9.10 4.52
C GLY A 241 -12.62 -9.49 3.13
N LEU A 242 -11.84 -10.27 2.38
CA LEU A 242 -12.19 -10.77 1.05
C LEU A 242 -13.46 -11.62 1.09
N ALA A 243 -13.56 -12.55 2.04
CA ALA A 243 -14.75 -13.36 2.26
C ALA A 243 -15.98 -12.48 2.56
N GLN A 244 -15.84 -11.48 3.44
CA GLN A 244 -16.91 -10.52 3.74
C GLN A 244 -17.35 -9.75 2.49
N GLY A 245 -16.40 -9.19 1.72
CA GLY A 245 -16.70 -8.38 0.55
C GLY A 245 -17.31 -9.17 -0.62
N LEU A 246 -16.99 -10.47 -0.73
CA LEU A 246 -17.61 -11.35 -1.72
C LEU A 246 -19.10 -11.63 -1.40
N LEU A 247 -19.47 -11.58 -0.12
CA LEU A 247 -20.79 -11.94 0.38
C LEU A 247 -21.71 -10.73 0.60
N PHE A 248 -21.14 -9.53 0.76
CA PHE A 248 -21.91 -8.31 1.03
C PHE A 248 -21.35 -7.10 0.31
N ASP A 249 -22.24 -6.30 -0.28
CA ASP A 249 -21.90 -5.04 -0.95
C ASP A 249 -21.67 -3.88 0.06
N PRO A 250 -21.24 -2.68 -0.39
CA PRO A 250 -21.03 -1.54 0.50
C PRO A 250 -22.27 -1.05 1.24
N ASP A 251 -23.47 -1.34 0.73
CA ASP A 251 -24.76 -0.99 1.36
C ASP A 251 -25.23 -2.10 2.33
N GLU A 252 -24.34 -3.04 2.67
CA GLU A 252 -24.58 -4.21 3.51
C GLU A 252 -25.64 -5.18 2.95
N ARG A 253 -25.94 -5.09 1.65
CA ARG A 253 -26.84 -6.03 0.97
C ARG A 253 -26.07 -7.26 0.55
N HIS A 254 -26.72 -8.41 0.64
CA HIS A 254 -26.10 -9.66 0.28
C HIS A 254 -25.78 -9.75 -1.24
N THR A 255 -24.59 -10.24 -1.56
CA THR A 255 -24.16 -10.67 -2.91
C THR A 255 -23.95 -12.18 -2.97
N VAL A 256 -24.55 -12.89 -2.01
CA VAL A 256 -24.41 -14.35 -1.81
C VAL A 256 -25.02 -15.10 -3.00
N ARG A 257 -24.18 -15.88 -3.67
CA ARG A 257 -24.50 -16.81 -4.76
C ARG A 257 -23.60 -18.03 -4.60
N ASP A 258 -23.87 -19.12 -5.32
CA ASP A 258 -23.05 -20.34 -5.28
C ASP A 258 -21.54 -20.04 -5.38
N GLN A 259 -21.11 -19.32 -6.42
CA GLN A 259 -19.69 -19.00 -6.62
C GLN A 259 -19.11 -18.11 -5.53
N THR A 260 -19.80 -17.03 -5.14
CA THR A 260 -19.26 -16.10 -4.13
C THR A 260 -19.18 -16.74 -2.74
N LEU A 261 -20.10 -17.66 -2.42
CA LEU A 261 -20.05 -18.43 -1.18
C LEU A 261 -18.90 -19.44 -1.18
N ARG A 262 -18.66 -20.13 -2.29
CA ARG A 262 -17.52 -21.03 -2.43
C ARG A 262 -16.20 -20.30 -2.27
N ASP A 263 -16.02 -19.20 -2.99
CA ASP A 263 -14.80 -18.40 -2.94
C ASP A 263 -14.57 -17.82 -1.54
N ALA A 264 -15.61 -17.32 -0.89
CA ALA A 264 -15.51 -16.78 0.46
C ALA A 264 -15.05 -17.86 1.46
N LEU A 265 -15.62 -19.07 1.40
CA LEU A 265 -15.19 -20.17 2.28
C LEU A 265 -13.77 -20.65 1.95
N MET A 266 -13.40 -20.74 0.66
CA MET A 266 -12.04 -21.09 0.25
C MET A 266 -11.01 -20.05 0.69
N ALA A 267 -11.36 -18.76 0.71
CA ALA A 267 -10.47 -17.71 1.19
C ALA A 267 -10.10 -17.92 2.67
N LEU A 268 -11.01 -18.47 3.47
CA LEU A 268 -10.80 -18.74 4.89
C LEU A 268 -10.01 -20.03 5.15
N ASP A 269 -9.98 -20.99 4.21
CA ASP A 269 -9.40 -22.32 4.42
C ASP A 269 -7.95 -22.31 4.96
N PRO A 270 -7.03 -21.43 4.49
CA PRO A 270 -5.66 -21.38 4.99
C PRO A 270 -5.52 -20.74 6.39
N ILE A 271 -6.56 -20.08 6.91
CA ILE A 271 -6.52 -19.41 8.20
C ILE A 271 -6.66 -20.45 9.32
N PRO A 272 -5.74 -20.54 10.29
CA PRO A 272 -5.79 -21.57 11.33
C PRO A 272 -7.10 -21.60 12.13
N GLU A 273 -7.64 -20.42 12.47
CA GLU A 273 -8.91 -20.26 13.17
C GLU A 273 -9.47 -18.86 12.92
N CYS A 274 -10.76 -18.76 12.58
CA CYS A 274 -11.47 -17.49 12.42
C CYS A 274 -12.95 -17.60 12.86
N MET A 275 -13.16 -18.31 13.97
CA MET A 275 -14.49 -18.71 14.43
C MET A 275 -15.47 -17.55 14.58
N ALA A 276 -15.08 -16.47 15.25
CA ALA A 276 -15.95 -15.31 15.46
C ALA A 276 -16.37 -14.67 14.14
N ASP A 277 -15.43 -14.50 13.20
CA ASP A 277 -15.70 -13.92 11.89
C ASP A 277 -16.60 -14.84 11.04
N LEU A 278 -16.35 -16.15 11.05
CA LEU A 278 -17.19 -17.13 10.35
C LEU A 278 -18.61 -17.17 10.92
N GLU A 279 -18.75 -17.16 12.25
CA GLU A 279 -20.06 -17.12 12.91
C GLU A 279 -20.84 -15.88 12.51
N GLU A 280 -20.19 -14.72 12.50
CA GLU A 280 -20.79 -13.46 12.05
C GLU A 280 -21.24 -13.55 10.58
N LEU A 281 -20.36 -13.99 9.67
CA LEU A 281 -20.69 -14.13 8.25
C LEU A 281 -21.88 -15.08 8.04
N VAL A 282 -21.88 -16.24 8.70
CA VAL A 282 -22.99 -17.20 8.60
C VAL A 282 -24.28 -16.59 9.16
N ASN A 283 -24.22 -15.92 10.32
CA ASN A 283 -25.41 -15.25 10.89
C ASN A 283 -26.01 -14.27 9.88
N ARG A 284 -25.16 -13.45 9.26
CA ARG A 284 -25.59 -12.46 8.26
C ARG A 284 -26.16 -13.12 6.99
N ILE A 285 -25.56 -14.20 6.51
CA ILE A 285 -26.10 -14.94 5.35
C ILE A 285 -27.51 -15.45 5.69
N VAL A 286 -27.66 -16.13 6.82
CA VAL A 286 -28.94 -16.73 7.24
C VAL A 286 -30.04 -15.68 7.41
N THR A 287 -29.70 -14.50 7.91
CA THR A 287 -30.69 -13.42 8.10
C THR A 287 -31.02 -12.63 6.83
N SER A 288 -30.13 -12.61 5.84
CA SER A 288 -30.29 -11.79 4.63
C SER A 288 -30.69 -12.58 3.38
N THR A 289 -30.55 -13.91 3.37
CA THR A 289 -30.92 -14.78 2.25
C THR A 289 -32.12 -15.65 2.58
N GLU A 290 -32.89 -16.02 1.55
CA GLU A 290 -33.94 -17.04 1.70
C GLU A 290 -33.32 -18.45 1.70
N GLU A 291 -33.81 -19.29 2.61
CA GLU A 291 -33.44 -20.71 2.69
C GLU A 291 -33.62 -21.43 1.35
N GLY A 292 -32.63 -22.24 0.95
CA GLY A 292 -32.70 -23.02 -0.30
C GLY A 292 -32.56 -22.20 -1.59
N LYS A 293 -32.37 -20.88 -1.53
CA LYS A 293 -32.33 -19.99 -2.71
C LYS A 293 -30.96 -19.37 -3.03
N ILE A 294 -29.88 -19.93 -2.50
CA ILE A 294 -28.51 -19.43 -2.79
C ILE A 294 -28.01 -19.89 -4.18
N ALA A 295 -28.39 -21.09 -4.61
CA ALA A 295 -28.01 -21.65 -5.91
C ALA A 295 -29.19 -21.60 -6.90
N ALA A 296 -28.93 -21.76 -8.21
CA ALA A 296 -29.96 -21.55 -9.23
C ALA A 296 -30.98 -22.69 -9.31
N ASP A 297 -30.56 -23.93 -9.00
CA ASP A 297 -31.40 -25.11 -9.06
C ASP A 297 -31.08 -26.15 -7.96
N ALA A 298 -31.87 -27.21 -7.90
CA ALA A 298 -31.74 -28.26 -6.89
C ALA A 298 -30.42 -29.05 -6.97
N ALA A 299 -29.85 -29.22 -8.17
CA ALA A 299 -28.60 -29.94 -8.37
C ALA A 299 -27.43 -29.10 -7.87
N GLU A 300 -27.40 -27.80 -8.21
CA GLU A 300 -26.43 -26.83 -7.69
C GLU A 300 -26.56 -26.67 -6.17
N THR A 301 -27.78 -26.57 -5.63
CA THR A 301 -28.01 -26.51 -4.18
C THR A 301 -27.43 -27.73 -3.47
N SER A 302 -27.65 -28.93 -4.02
CA SER A 302 -27.08 -30.18 -3.47
C SER A 302 -25.55 -30.23 -3.58
N ALA A 303 -24.97 -29.66 -4.65
CA ALA A 303 -23.53 -29.56 -4.81
C ALA A 303 -22.91 -28.53 -3.86
N LEU A 304 -23.58 -27.42 -3.60
CA LEU A 304 -23.17 -26.38 -2.65
C LEU A 304 -23.24 -26.89 -1.22
N ASN A 305 -24.33 -27.56 -0.85
CA ASN A 305 -24.47 -28.17 0.47
C ASN A 305 -23.34 -29.18 0.74
N ARG A 306 -23.05 -30.09 -0.19
CA ARG A 306 -21.93 -31.02 -0.07
C ARG A 306 -20.58 -30.32 0.08
N PHE A 307 -20.38 -29.21 -0.63
CA PHE A 307 -19.18 -28.40 -0.49
C PHE A 307 -19.06 -27.79 0.91
N VAL A 308 -20.12 -27.16 1.43
CA VAL A 308 -20.13 -26.60 2.79
C VAL A 308 -19.86 -27.69 3.83
N LEU A 309 -20.51 -28.85 3.69
CA LEU A 309 -20.26 -30.01 4.57
C LEU A 309 -18.82 -30.52 4.49
N SER A 310 -18.19 -30.48 3.31
CA SER A 310 -16.77 -30.85 3.17
C SER A 310 -15.85 -29.94 3.98
N ARG A 311 -16.21 -28.66 4.16
CA ARG A 311 -15.41 -27.71 4.96
C ARG A 311 -15.42 -28.08 6.45
N ILE A 312 -16.50 -28.67 6.97
CA ILE A 312 -16.55 -29.15 8.38
C ILE A 312 -15.42 -30.14 8.66
N VAL A 313 -15.02 -30.95 7.68
CA VAL A 313 -13.97 -31.97 7.86
C VAL A 313 -12.58 -31.35 7.99
N VAL A 314 -12.34 -30.21 7.35
CA VAL A 314 -11.01 -29.57 7.27
C VAL A 314 -10.85 -28.37 8.19
N ARG A 315 -11.96 -27.78 8.67
CA ARG A 315 -11.96 -26.61 9.56
C ARG A 315 -11.94 -27.02 11.05
N PRO A 316 -11.43 -26.14 11.95
CA PRO A 316 -11.40 -26.41 13.39
C PRO A 316 -12.77 -26.71 13.99
N THR A 317 -12.81 -27.54 15.04
CA THR A 317 -14.06 -27.99 15.69
C THR A 317 -14.96 -26.84 16.15
N GLY A 318 -14.38 -25.71 16.58
CA GLY A 318 -15.14 -24.53 16.99
C GLY A 318 -15.98 -23.92 15.85
N GLU A 319 -15.57 -24.10 14.60
CA GLU A 319 -16.26 -23.57 13.42
C GLU A 319 -17.38 -24.49 12.90
N HIS A 320 -17.45 -25.73 13.39
CA HIS A 320 -18.38 -26.74 12.86
C HIS A 320 -19.83 -26.35 13.04
N ALA A 321 -20.18 -25.69 14.14
CA ALA A 321 -21.55 -25.26 14.41
C ALA A 321 -22.04 -24.25 13.37
N ALA A 322 -21.22 -23.25 13.06
CA ALA A 322 -21.51 -22.25 12.02
C ALA A 322 -21.69 -22.90 10.64
N LEU A 323 -20.76 -23.79 10.26
CA LEU A 323 -20.82 -24.48 8.96
C LEU A 323 -22.02 -25.42 8.83
N ARG A 324 -22.42 -26.13 9.90
CA ARG A 324 -23.64 -26.96 9.90
C ARG A 324 -24.89 -26.11 9.72
N ARG A 325 -24.96 -24.97 10.40
CA ARG A 325 -26.07 -24.03 10.24
C ARG A 325 -26.14 -23.47 8.82
N LEU A 326 -25.00 -23.10 8.25
CA LEU A 326 -24.93 -22.67 6.85
C LEU A 326 -25.39 -23.78 5.90
N ALA A 327 -24.93 -25.02 6.11
CA ALA A 327 -25.33 -26.15 5.28
C ALA A 327 -26.85 -26.39 5.32
N ALA A 328 -27.46 -26.33 6.52
CA ALA A 328 -28.91 -26.46 6.69
C ALA A 328 -29.67 -25.30 6.02
N HIS A 329 -29.12 -24.09 6.02
CA HIS A 329 -29.71 -22.94 5.32
C HIS A 329 -29.62 -23.07 3.79
N VAL A 330 -28.49 -23.58 3.29
CA VAL A 330 -28.30 -23.86 1.86
C VAL A 330 -29.27 -24.92 1.37
N GLN A 331 -29.46 -26.00 2.14
CA GLN A 331 -30.39 -27.08 1.80
C GLN A 331 -31.20 -27.46 3.04
N PRO A 332 -32.39 -26.84 3.21
CA PRO A 332 -33.27 -27.15 4.32
C PRO A 332 -33.73 -28.61 4.28
N PRO A 333 -33.96 -29.25 5.44
CA PRO A 333 -34.53 -30.59 5.48
C PRO A 333 -35.91 -30.60 4.81
N LEU A 334 -36.16 -31.62 3.98
CA LEU A 334 -37.48 -31.84 3.41
C LEU A 334 -38.45 -32.20 4.54
N PHE A 335 -39.51 -31.41 4.69
CA PHE A 335 -40.64 -31.70 5.57
C PHE A 335 -41.51 -32.83 5.01
#